data_AF-A0A9W3VGX7-F1
#
_entry.id   AF-A0A9W3VGX7-F1
#
_cell.length_a   1.000
_cell.length_b   1.000
_cell.length_c   1.000
_cell.angle_alpha   90.00
_cell.angle_beta   90.00
_cell.angle_gamma   90.00
#
_symmetry.space_group_name_H-M   'P 1'
#
loop_
_entity.id
_entity.type
_entity.pdbx_description
1 polymer ?
#
loop_
_entity_poly.entity_id
_entity_poly.type
_entity_poly.pdbx_seq_one_letter_code
_entity_poly.pdbx_strand_id
1 'polypeptide(L)'
;MEEILVQGDITEDLKRLGVNAKRTYGDENTSYQVYEVSDEDFQKFSDDADNRDADDGHWKNGGWRWDTGSNQPIPTDKAEVNHQELVCWVETINDDEETYRNDWYVDLLEYLDVGVGCTAFRNVCAVTKDLAKYNNMSMAELFKKYQG
;
A
#
# COMPACT_ATOMS: atom_id res chain seq x y z
N MET A 1 13.90 3.81 -9.63
CA MET A 1 12.44 4.01 -9.81
C MET A 1 11.78 3.59 -8.53
N GLU A 2 10.90 4.41 -8.00
CA GLU A 2 10.17 4.17 -6.76
C GLU A 2 8.68 3.95 -7.02
N GLU A 3 8.03 3.17 -6.15
CA GLU A 3 6.57 3.02 -6.14
C GLU A 3 6.01 3.72 -4.92
N ILE A 4 5.06 4.63 -5.12
CA ILE A 4 4.33 5.32 -4.06
C ILE A 4 2.87 4.84 -4.02
N LEU A 5 2.31 4.77 -2.81
CA LEU A 5 0.90 4.53 -2.60
C LEU A 5 0.18 5.87 -2.54
N VAL A 6 -0.93 6.00 -3.26
CA VAL A 6 -1.71 7.24 -3.38
C VAL A 6 -3.14 6.98 -2.95
N GLN A 7 -3.72 7.94 -2.22
CA GLN A 7 -5.14 8.00 -1.91
C GLN A 7 -5.70 9.32 -2.42
N GLY A 8 -6.87 9.28 -3.08
CA GLY A 8 -7.51 10.47 -3.66
C GLY A 8 -6.89 10.92 -4.99
N ASP A 9 -7.11 12.19 -5.35
CA ASP A 9 -6.60 12.80 -6.59
C ASP A 9 -5.44 13.75 -6.29
N ILE A 10 -4.29 13.46 -6.90
CA ILE A 10 -3.05 14.20 -6.73
C ILE A 10 -2.59 14.91 -8.01
N THR A 11 -3.42 14.95 -9.04
CA THR A 11 -3.03 15.42 -10.39
C THR A 11 -2.51 16.85 -10.38
N GLU A 12 -3.16 17.75 -9.63
CA GLU A 12 -2.74 19.15 -9.53
C GLU A 12 -1.45 19.32 -8.72
N ASP A 13 -1.22 18.47 -7.72
CA ASP A 13 0.02 18.45 -6.95
C ASP A 13 1.22 17.98 -7.78
N LEU A 14 1.03 16.94 -8.62
CA LEU A 14 2.05 16.49 -9.56
C LEU A 14 2.46 17.62 -10.54
N LYS A 15 1.47 18.38 -11.06
CA LYS A 15 1.73 19.54 -11.93
C LYS A 15 2.48 20.64 -11.19
N ARG A 16 2.05 20.98 -9.96
CA ARG A 16 2.69 21.99 -9.11
C ARG A 16 4.17 21.66 -8.87
N LEU A 17 4.48 20.39 -8.63
CA LEU A 17 5.84 19.91 -8.37
C LEU A 17 6.67 19.70 -9.65
N GLY A 18 6.06 19.75 -10.83
CA GLY A 18 6.74 19.40 -12.08
C GLY A 18 7.25 17.96 -12.08
N VAL A 19 6.46 17.06 -11.51
CA VAL A 19 6.74 15.62 -11.37
C VAL A 19 6.02 14.86 -12.48
N ASN A 20 6.71 13.89 -13.09
CA ASN A 20 6.09 12.97 -14.03
C ASN A 20 5.95 11.58 -13.40
N ALA A 21 4.80 11.32 -12.77
CA ALA A 21 4.48 10.03 -12.18
C ALA A 21 3.53 9.23 -13.09
N LYS A 22 3.79 7.93 -13.24
CA LYS A 22 2.95 7.03 -14.02
C LYS A 22 2.07 6.19 -13.09
N ARG A 23 0.75 6.35 -13.17
CA ARG A 23 -0.18 5.44 -12.48
C ARG A 23 -0.06 4.03 -13.04
N THR A 24 0.30 3.06 -12.19
CA THR A 24 0.51 1.65 -12.54
C THR A 24 -0.59 0.74 -12.01
N TYR A 25 -1.34 1.18 -10.99
CA TYR A 25 -2.57 0.53 -10.52
C TYR A 25 -3.63 1.57 -10.14
N GLY A 26 -4.89 1.19 -10.35
CA GLY A 26 -6.07 1.91 -9.91
C GLY A 26 -6.54 3.03 -10.85
N ASP A 27 -7.66 3.61 -10.46
CA ASP A 27 -8.30 4.77 -11.08
C ASP A 27 -8.93 5.69 -10.02
N GLU A 28 -9.62 6.73 -10.45
CA GLU A 28 -10.28 7.71 -9.58
C GLU A 28 -11.33 7.12 -8.62
N ASN A 29 -11.81 5.89 -8.86
CA ASN A 29 -12.79 5.19 -8.01
C ASN A 29 -12.14 4.16 -7.07
N THR A 30 -10.83 3.91 -7.23
CA THR A 30 -10.11 2.99 -6.34
C THR A 30 -9.71 3.67 -5.02
N SER A 31 -9.83 2.93 -3.91
CA SER A 31 -9.46 3.44 -2.58
C SER A 31 -7.97 3.79 -2.48
N TYR A 32 -7.13 3.02 -3.17
CA TYR A 32 -5.70 3.27 -3.32
C TYR A 32 -5.27 3.10 -4.77
N GLN A 33 -4.30 3.91 -5.16
CA GLN A 33 -3.62 3.84 -6.46
C GLN A 33 -2.12 3.62 -6.22
N VAL A 34 -1.43 3.02 -7.19
CA VAL A 34 0.03 2.90 -7.17
C VAL A 34 0.59 3.71 -8.33
N TYR A 35 1.61 4.52 -8.04
CA TYR A 35 2.33 5.29 -9.04
C TYR A 35 3.79 4.90 -9.03
N GLU A 36 4.35 4.75 -10.24
CA GLU A 36 5.77 4.63 -10.48
C GLU A 36 6.36 6.02 -10.73
N VAL A 37 7.45 6.33 -10.03
CA VAL A 37 8.10 7.64 -10.01
C VAL A 37 9.60 7.47 -10.24
N SER A 38 10.21 8.39 -11.00
CA SER A 38 11.68 8.41 -11.15
C SER A 38 12.36 8.83 -9.85
N ASP A 39 13.64 8.45 -9.65
CA ASP A 39 14.34 8.81 -8.41
C ASP A 39 14.50 10.33 -8.26
N GLU A 40 14.69 11.04 -9.39
CA GLU A 40 14.71 12.50 -9.45
C GLU A 40 13.37 13.11 -9.05
N ASP A 41 12.27 12.58 -9.58
CA ASP A 41 10.94 13.07 -9.23
C ASP A 41 10.56 12.70 -7.79
N PHE A 42 10.98 11.54 -7.30
CA PHE A 42 10.79 11.13 -5.91
C PHE A 42 11.52 12.08 -4.95
N GLN A 43 12.70 12.57 -5.32
CA GLN A 43 13.39 13.59 -4.52
C GLN A 43 12.54 14.85 -4.39
N LYS A 44 11.84 15.29 -5.45
CA LYS A 44 10.92 16.45 -5.37
C LYS A 44 9.77 16.22 -4.41
N PHE A 45 9.22 15.00 -4.37
CA PHE A 45 8.22 14.61 -3.37
C PHE A 45 8.78 14.69 -1.95
N SER A 46 9.99 14.17 -1.72
CA SER A 46 10.66 14.22 -0.42
C SER A 46 10.95 15.65 0.02
N ASP A 47 11.45 16.49 -0.88
CA ASP A 47 11.75 17.89 -0.60
C ASP A 47 10.46 18.68 -0.27
N ASP A 48 9.35 18.44 -0.98
CA ASP A 48 8.04 19.01 -0.65
C ASP A 48 7.52 18.51 0.70
N ALA A 49 7.84 17.27 1.07
CA ALA A 49 7.47 16.69 2.35
C ALA A 49 8.26 17.24 3.55
N ASP A 50 9.54 17.56 3.35
CA ASP A 50 10.42 18.06 4.40
C ASP A 50 10.28 19.56 4.62
N ASN A 51 9.93 20.32 3.58
CA ASN A 51 9.73 21.78 3.65
C ASN A 51 8.32 22.20 4.10
N ARG A 52 7.61 21.33 4.84
CA ARG A 52 6.24 21.59 5.32
C ARG A 52 6.24 22.61 6.48
N ASP A 53 5.76 23.82 6.20
CA ASP A 53 5.13 24.64 7.25
C ASP A 53 3.85 23.93 7.73
N ALA A 54 3.48 24.11 9.00
CA ALA A 54 2.49 23.31 9.73
C ALA A 54 1.04 23.30 9.17
N ASP A 55 0.79 23.83 7.97
CA ASP A 55 -0.49 23.80 7.27
C ASP A 55 -0.40 22.77 6.12
N ASP A 56 -1.16 21.70 6.25
CA ASP A 56 -1.28 20.53 5.36
C ASP A 56 -1.92 20.84 3.98
N GLY A 57 -2.11 22.12 3.65
CA GLY A 57 -2.99 22.61 2.59
C GLY A 57 -2.53 22.47 1.14
N HIS A 58 -1.42 21.78 0.87
CA HIS A 58 -0.95 21.56 -0.50
C HIS A 58 -1.63 20.35 -1.15
N TRP A 59 -1.72 19.23 -0.43
CA TRP A 59 -2.32 17.97 -0.93
C TRP A 59 -3.83 17.95 -0.64
N LYS A 60 -4.59 18.77 -1.38
CA LYS A 60 -5.98 19.12 -1.03
C LYS A 60 -7.00 18.00 -1.20
N ASN A 61 -6.82 17.17 -2.23
CA ASN A 61 -7.80 16.18 -2.66
C ASN A 61 -7.28 14.74 -2.51
N GLY A 62 -6.15 14.56 -1.85
CA GLY A 62 -5.49 13.27 -1.74
C GLY A 62 -4.18 13.34 -0.97
N GLY A 63 -3.39 12.29 -1.09
CA GLY A 63 -2.08 12.22 -0.46
C GLY A 63 -1.32 11.01 -0.95
N TRP A 64 -0.04 10.97 -0.62
CA TRP A 64 0.85 9.88 -0.98
C TRP A 64 1.64 9.40 0.22
N ARG A 65 2.08 8.14 0.14
CA ARG A 65 3.00 7.50 1.07
C ARG A 65 4.03 6.69 0.31
N TRP A 66 5.20 6.60 0.92
CA TRP A 66 6.27 5.72 0.53
C TRP A 66 6.89 5.16 1.80
N ASP A 67 7.27 3.89 1.76
CA ASP A 67 8.00 3.24 2.83
C ASP A 67 8.93 2.16 2.24
N THR A 68 9.94 1.80 3.02
CA THR A 68 10.89 0.72 2.68
C THR A 68 10.39 -0.66 3.13
N GLY A 69 9.40 -0.68 4.03
CA GLY A 69 8.81 -1.89 4.59
C GLY A 69 8.19 -1.62 5.95
N SER A 70 7.50 -2.61 6.48
CA SER A 70 6.90 -2.59 7.81
C SER A 70 7.87 -3.11 8.88
N ASN A 71 7.41 -3.12 10.13
CA ASN A 71 8.11 -3.79 11.24
C ASN A 71 7.73 -5.27 11.38
N GLN A 72 7.00 -5.84 10.41
CA GLN A 72 6.62 -7.25 10.43
C GLN A 72 7.83 -8.16 10.18
N PRO A 73 7.86 -9.38 10.75
CA PRO A 73 8.90 -10.36 10.46
C PRO A 73 8.78 -10.87 9.01
N ILE A 74 9.75 -11.67 8.57
CA ILE A 74 9.64 -12.38 7.28
C ILE A 74 8.41 -13.29 7.33
N PRO A 75 7.43 -13.17 6.41
CA PRO A 75 6.26 -14.03 6.41
C PRO A 75 6.64 -15.48 6.11
N THR A 76 6.09 -16.40 6.89
CA THR A 76 6.30 -17.85 6.72
C THR A 76 5.04 -18.60 6.31
N ASP A 77 3.89 -17.91 6.34
CA ASP A 77 2.58 -18.48 6.14
C ASP A 77 1.98 -18.06 4.80
N LYS A 78 0.81 -18.62 4.51
CA LYS A 78 0.04 -18.35 3.30
C LYS A 78 -1.44 -18.22 3.62
N ALA A 79 -2.11 -17.34 2.89
CA ALA A 79 -3.56 -17.19 2.90
C ALA A 79 -4.10 -17.19 1.47
N GLU A 80 -5.37 -17.55 1.31
CA GLU A 80 -6.14 -17.26 0.11
C GLU A 80 -6.66 -15.82 0.20
N VAL A 81 -6.28 -14.98 -0.77
CA VAL A 81 -6.74 -13.60 -0.89
C VAL A 81 -7.22 -13.40 -2.32
N ASN A 82 -8.47 -13.01 -2.53
CA ASN A 82 -9.06 -12.88 -3.87
C ASN A 82 -8.86 -14.14 -4.74
N HIS A 83 -9.11 -15.32 -4.16
CA HIS A 83 -8.95 -16.62 -4.81
C HIS A 83 -7.51 -16.92 -5.29
N GLN A 84 -6.51 -16.21 -4.77
CA GLN A 84 -5.10 -16.38 -5.08
C GLN A 84 -4.31 -16.65 -3.80
N GLU A 85 -3.30 -17.51 -3.88
CA GLU A 85 -2.38 -17.74 -2.76
C GLU A 85 -1.45 -16.52 -2.56
N LEU A 86 -1.38 -15.99 -1.35
CA LEU A 86 -0.50 -14.90 -0.92
C LEU A 86 0.43 -15.41 0.18
N VAL A 87 1.75 -15.20 0.05
CA VAL A 87 2.71 -15.40 1.15
C VAL A 87 2.61 -14.21 2.10
N CYS A 88 2.19 -14.45 3.34
CA CYS A 88 1.82 -13.39 4.27
C CYS A 88 1.88 -13.85 5.74
N TRP A 89 1.39 -13.00 6.64
CA TRP A 89 1.22 -13.32 8.06
C TRP A 89 -0.19 -13.80 8.32
N VAL A 90 -0.33 -14.91 9.04
CA VAL A 90 -1.61 -15.51 9.40
C VAL A 90 -1.62 -15.76 10.90
N GLU A 91 -2.62 -15.19 11.59
CA GLU A 91 -2.82 -15.43 13.00
C GLU A 91 -3.59 -16.75 13.23
N THR A 92 -3.21 -17.46 14.28
CA THR A 92 -4.02 -18.58 14.81
C THR A 92 -4.95 -18.02 15.88
N ILE A 93 -6.24 -18.04 15.62
CA ILE A 93 -7.28 -17.57 16.52
C ILE A 93 -7.70 -18.73 17.41
N ASN A 94 -7.72 -18.50 18.72
CA ASN A 94 -8.29 -19.41 19.70
C ASN A 94 -9.54 -18.76 20.26
N ASP A 95 -10.70 -19.23 19.80
CA ASP A 95 -11.96 -18.91 20.44
C ASP A 95 -12.26 -19.95 21.53
N ASP A 96 -13.22 -19.66 22.41
CA ASP A 96 -13.62 -20.56 23.50
C ASP A 96 -14.14 -21.92 22.97
N GLU A 97 -14.55 -21.97 21.70
CA GLU A 97 -15.11 -23.16 21.05
C GLU A 97 -14.13 -23.85 20.09
N GLU A 98 -13.31 -23.11 19.33
CA GLU A 98 -12.44 -23.67 18.29
C GLU A 98 -11.14 -22.89 18.09
N THR A 99 -10.10 -23.61 17.65
CA THR A 99 -8.85 -23.02 17.14
C THR A 99 -8.83 -23.10 15.63
N TYR A 100 -8.68 -21.96 14.96
CA TYR A 100 -8.60 -21.88 13.49
C TYR A 100 -7.56 -20.86 13.03
N ARG A 101 -7.14 -20.99 11.77
CA ARG A 101 -6.26 -20.02 11.10
C ARG A 101 -7.11 -19.05 10.31
N ASN A 102 -6.85 -17.76 10.45
CA ASN A 102 -7.50 -16.75 9.61
C ASN A 102 -6.75 -16.64 8.29
N ASP A 103 -6.96 -17.58 7.38
CA ASP A 103 -6.18 -17.74 6.14
C ASP A 103 -7.01 -17.57 4.86
N TRP A 104 -8.18 -16.92 4.97
CA TRP A 104 -9.03 -16.61 3.83
C TRP A 104 -9.57 -15.18 3.91
N TYR A 105 -9.43 -14.43 2.82
CA TYR A 105 -9.86 -13.05 2.70
C TYR A 105 -10.42 -12.78 1.30
N VAL A 106 -11.47 -11.96 1.23
CA VAL A 106 -12.13 -11.57 -0.03
C VAL A 106 -11.15 -10.80 -0.92
N ASP A 107 -10.41 -9.86 -0.35
CA ASP A 107 -9.45 -9.03 -1.08
C ASP A 107 -8.26 -8.56 -0.21
N LEU A 108 -7.31 -7.87 -0.84
CA LEU A 108 -6.10 -7.37 -0.20
C LEU A 108 -6.41 -6.38 0.94
N LEU A 109 -7.38 -5.50 0.78
CA LEU A 109 -7.73 -4.50 1.78
C LEU A 109 -8.39 -5.14 3.01
N GLU A 110 -9.23 -6.16 2.83
CA GLU A 110 -9.75 -6.96 3.93
C GLU A 110 -8.62 -7.71 4.65
N TYR A 111 -7.66 -8.29 3.92
CA TYR A 111 -6.48 -8.89 4.54
C TYR A 111 -5.70 -7.88 5.39
N LEU A 112 -5.48 -6.67 4.88
CA LEU A 112 -4.76 -5.64 5.62
C LEU A 112 -5.53 -5.20 6.88
N ASP A 113 -6.85 -5.01 6.78
CA ASP A 113 -7.68 -4.61 7.92
C ASP A 113 -7.82 -5.74 8.96
N VAL A 114 -8.37 -6.88 8.54
CA VAL A 114 -8.74 -7.97 9.45
C VAL A 114 -7.55 -8.87 9.79
N GLY A 115 -6.72 -9.19 8.81
CA GLY A 115 -5.59 -10.12 8.98
C GLY A 115 -4.38 -9.50 9.65
N VAL A 116 -4.09 -8.23 9.34
CA VAL A 116 -2.92 -7.52 9.89
C VAL A 116 -3.31 -6.48 10.95
N GLY A 117 -4.55 -5.99 10.97
CA GLY A 117 -4.94 -4.89 11.85
C GLY A 117 -4.46 -3.52 11.35
N CYS A 118 -4.35 -3.34 10.04
CA CYS A 118 -3.65 -2.24 9.39
C CYS A 118 -4.53 -1.43 8.44
N THR A 119 -5.11 -0.33 8.93
CA THR A 119 -5.98 0.57 8.15
C THR A 119 -5.40 1.97 7.92
N ALA A 120 -4.43 2.39 8.73
CA ALA A 120 -3.81 3.70 8.56
C ALA A 120 -2.97 3.75 7.29
N PHE A 121 -3.13 4.78 6.46
CA PHE A 121 -2.50 4.91 5.14
C PHE A 121 -0.98 4.65 5.14
N ARG A 122 -0.24 5.14 6.15
CA ARG A 122 1.20 4.86 6.28
C ARG A 122 1.47 3.37 6.48
N ASN A 123 0.71 2.71 7.35
CA ASN A 123 0.91 1.30 7.64
C ASN A 123 0.51 0.45 6.43
N VAL A 124 -0.58 0.80 5.73
CA VAL A 124 -1.01 0.14 4.49
C VAL A 124 0.14 0.18 3.47
N CYS A 125 0.76 1.34 3.26
CA CYS A 125 1.91 1.48 2.37
C CYS A 125 3.09 0.60 2.79
N ALA A 126 3.44 0.59 4.08
CA ALA A 126 4.56 -0.19 4.59
C ALA A 126 4.35 -1.71 4.45
N VAL A 127 3.15 -2.20 4.82
CA VAL A 127 2.81 -3.63 4.75
C VAL A 127 2.71 -4.11 3.31
N THR A 128 2.07 -3.33 2.43
CA THR A 128 1.99 -3.69 1.00
C THR A 128 3.34 -3.70 0.31
N LYS A 129 4.30 -2.86 0.75
CA LYS A 129 5.69 -2.91 0.27
C LYS A 129 6.35 -4.25 0.61
N ASP A 130 6.22 -4.72 1.85
CA ASP A 130 6.75 -6.03 2.25
C ASP A 130 6.04 -7.19 1.56
N LEU A 131 4.71 -7.16 1.45
CA LEU A 131 3.96 -8.19 0.74
C LEU A 131 4.43 -8.30 -0.72
N ALA A 132 4.57 -7.18 -1.42
CA ALA A 132 5.08 -7.16 -2.79
C ALA A 132 6.49 -7.77 -2.87
N LYS A 133 7.39 -7.35 -1.98
CA LYS A 133 8.76 -7.87 -1.87
C LYS A 133 8.79 -9.38 -1.64
N TYR A 134 8.08 -9.90 -0.64
CA TYR A 134 8.11 -11.33 -0.28
C TYR A 134 7.34 -12.22 -1.27
N ASN A 135 6.45 -11.64 -2.07
CA ASN A 135 5.78 -12.33 -3.17
C ASN A 135 6.46 -12.11 -4.53
N ASN A 136 7.65 -11.48 -4.56
CA ASN A 136 8.46 -11.22 -5.76
C ASN A 136 7.70 -10.48 -6.87
N MET A 137 6.98 -9.42 -6.51
CA MET A 137 6.20 -8.59 -7.44
C MET A 137 6.30 -7.11 -7.08
N SER A 138 5.84 -6.24 -7.96
CA SER A 138 5.68 -4.81 -7.64
C SER A 138 4.45 -4.57 -6.76
N MET A 139 4.35 -3.40 -6.12
CA MET A 139 3.13 -3.02 -5.41
C MET A 139 1.94 -2.94 -6.36
N ALA A 140 2.14 -2.44 -7.57
CA ALA A 140 1.07 -2.39 -8.56
C ALA A 140 0.56 -3.79 -8.95
N GLU A 141 1.47 -4.76 -9.10
CA GLU A 141 1.11 -6.16 -9.37
C GLU A 141 0.40 -6.81 -8.18
N LEU A 142 0.83 -6.52 -6.94
CA LEU A 142 0.17 -6.98 -5.72
C LEU A 142 -1.28 -6.51 -5.67
N PHE A 143 -1.52 -5.20 -5.80
CA PHE A 143 -2.87 -4.66 -5.79
C PHE A 143 -3.72 -5.23 -6.93
N LYS A 144 -3.18 -5.29 -8.15
CA LYS A 144 -3.91 -5.85 -9.29
C LYS A 144 -4.30 -7.32 -9.09
N LYS A 145 -3.44 -8.11 -8.45
CA LYS A 145 -3.67 -9.55 -8.26
C LYS A 145 -4.62 -9.82 -7.11
N TYR A 146 -4.48 -9.09 -6.00
CA TYR A 146 -5.14 -9.44 -4.74
C TYR A 146 -6.27 -8.50 -4.34
N GLN A 147 -6.34 -7.26 -4.85
CA GLN A 147 -7.46 -6.36 -4.57
C GLN A 147 -8.65 -6.52 -5.55
N GLY A 148 -8.34 -6.88 -6.80
CA GLY A 148 -9.30 -6.79 -7.92
C GLY A 148 -9.10 -5.50 -8.71
#